data_AF-A0A1F5DPD9-F1
#
_entry.id   AF-A0A1F5DPD9-F1
#
_cell.length_a   1.000
_cell.length_b   1.000
_cell.length_c   1.000
_cell.angle_alpha   90.00
_cell.angle_beta   90.00
_cell.angle_gamma   90.00
#
_symmetry.space_group_name_H-M   'P 1'
#
loop_
_entity.id
_entity.type
_entity.pdbx_description
1 polymer ?
#
loop_
_entity_poly.entity_id
_entity_poly.type
_entity_poly.pdbx_seq_one_letter_code
_entity_poly.pdbx_strand_id
1 'polypeptide(L)' 'MQSISETEILFNLIKTRFGDRVTPEELEEMRKGLTAILDAVTALRSVKLENGDEPHQFFKPHGDCAP' A
#
# COMPACT_ATOMS: atom_id res chain seq x y z
N MET A 1 -5.47 -21.27 -17.68
CA MET A 1 -4.62 -20.06 -17.57
C MET A 1 -4.61 -19.69 -16.10
N GLN A 2 -3.52 -19.93 -15.37
CA GLN A 2 -3.46 -19.51 -13.96
C GLN A 2 -3.43 -17.99 -13.94
N SER A 3 -4.38 -17.36 -13.25
CA SER A 3 -4.37 -15.91 -13.02
C SER A 3 -3.20 -15.57 -12.11
N ILE A 4 -2.31 -14.69 -12.56
CA ILE A 4 -1.22 -14.14 -11.73
C ILE A 4 -1.86 -13.46 -10.51
N SER A 5 -1.34 -13.71 -9.31
CA SER A 5 -1.89 -13.13 -8.08
C SER A 5 -1.64 -11.61 -8.00
N GLU A 6 -2.50 -10.87 -7.29
CA GLU A 6 -2.33 -9.43 -7.04
C GLU A 6 -0.95 -9.13 -6.41
N THR A 7 -0.51 -10.00 -5.49
CA THR A 7 0.83 -9.95 -4.88
C THR A 7 1.93 -10.02 -5.93
N GLU A 8 1.87 -10.93 -6.89
CA GLU A 8 2.92 -11.06 -7.91
C GLU A 8 2.93 -9.89 -8.90
N ILE A 9 1.76 -9.37 -9.26
CA ILE A 9 1.65 -8.17 -10.11
C ILE A 9 2.33 -6.98 -9.43
N LEU A 10 1.97 -6.71 -8.18
CA LEU A 10 2.51 -5.60 -7.41
C LEU A 10 3.99 -5.79 -7.09
N PHE A 11 4.42 -7.00 -6.76
CA PHE A 11 5.82 -7.32 -6.52
C PHE A 11 6.67 -7.05 -7.77
N ASN A 12 6.21 -7.47 -8.94
CA ASN A 12 6.92 -7.22 -10.21
C ASN A 12 7.01 -5.73 -10.53
N LEU A 13 5.98 -4.94 -10.22
CA LEU A 13 6.00 -3.49 -10.41
C LEU A 13 7.05 -2.83 -9.49
N ILE A 14 7.10 -3.22 -8.22
CA ILE A 14 8.09 -2.70 -7.27
C ILE A 14 9.50 -3.13 -7.68
N LYS A 15 9.70 -4.40 -8.02
CA LYS A 15 10.99 -4.94 -8.49
C LYS A 15 11.48 -4.23 -9.75
N THR A 16 10.58 -3.92 -10.70
CA THR A 16 10.95 -3.20 -11.92
C THR A 16 11.42 -1.77 -11.63
N ARG A 17 10.86 -1.12 -10.60
CA ARG A 17 11.13 0.29 -10.30
C ARG A 17 12.29 0.50 -9.32
N PHE A 18 12.53 -0.46 -8.43
CA PHE A 18 13.46 -0.31 -7.31
C PHE A 18 14.41 -1.50 -7.13
N GLY A 19 14.28 -2.57 -7.93
CA GLY A 19 15.02 -3.82 -7.74
C GLY A 19 16.54 -3.71 -7.95
N ASP A 20 17.01 -2.62 -8.56
CA ASP A 20 18.43 -2.27 -8.68
C ASP A 20 19.05 -1.78 -7.37
N ARG A 21 18.23 -1.43 -6.37
CA ARG A 21 18.66 -0.82 -5.09
C ARG A 21 18.49 -1.74 -3.88
N VAL A 22 18.03 -2.96 -4.08
CA VAL A 22 17.75 -3.92 -3.01
C VAL A 22 18.45 -5.24 -3.28
N THR A 23 18.96 -5.86 -2.21
CA THR A 23 19.59 -7.18 -2.31
C THR A 23 18.55 -8.26 -2.56
N PRO A 24 18.96 -9.46 -3.01
CA PRO A 24 18.05 -10.60 -3.14
C PRO A 24 17.30 -10.94 -1.85
N GLU A 25 17.97 -10.84 -0.69
CA GLU A 25 17.36 -11.11 0.61
C GLU A 25 16.28 -10.06 0.95
N GLU A 26 16.58 -8.78 0.69
CA GLU A 26 15.61 -7.69 0.88
C GLU A 26 14.41 -7.81 -0.06
N LEU A 27 14.61 -8.32 -1.29
CA LEU A 27 13.53 -8.61 -2.23
C LEU A 27 12.59 -9.70 -1.69
N GLU A 28 13.10 -10.76 -1.07
CA GLU A 28 12.26 -11.81 -0.48
C GLU A 28 11.48 -11.29 0.74
N GLU A 29 12.12 -10.49 1.60
CA GLU A 29 11.42 -9.85 2.72
C GLU A 29 10.35 -8.87 2.24
N MET A 30 10.62 -8.12 1.17
CA MET A 30 9.65 -7.24 0.54
C MET A 30 8.43 -8.01 0.01
N ARG A 31 8.62 -9.21 -0.56
CA ARG A 31 7.52 -10.07 -1.01
C ARG A 31 6.63 -10.51 0.16
N LYS A 32 7.23 -10.88 1.29
CA LYS A 32 6.50 -11.23 2.52
C LYS A 32 5.72 -10.03 3.05
N GLY A 33 6.36 -8.87 3.14
CA GLY A 33 5.73 -7.62 3.56
C GLY A 33 4.55 -7.22 2.68
N LEU A 34 4.68 -7.35 1.36
CA LEU A 34 3.60 -7.06 0.42
C LEU A 34 2.39 -7.97 0.62
N THR A 35 2.63 -9.26 0.88
CA THR A 35 1.55 -10.22 1.18
C THR A 35 0.79 -9.80 2.43
N ALA A 36 1.50 -9.48 3.52
CA ALA A 36 0.87 -9.03 4.77
C ALA A 36 0.09 -7.71 4.60
N ILE A 37 0.59 -6.78 3.80
CA ILE A 37 -0.13 -5.53 3.48
C ILE A 37 -1.41 -5.83 2.71
N LEU A 38 -1.39 -6.73 1.73
CA LEU A 38 -2.59 -7.08 0.96
C LEU A 38 -3.66 -7.77 1.81
N ASP A 39 -3.26 -8.58 2.78
CA ASP A 39 -4.18 -9.16 3.76
C ASP A 39 -4.85 -8.05 4.58
N ALA A 40 -4.07 -7.07 5.06
CA ALA A 40 -4.60 -5.93 5.79
C ALA A 40 -5.50 -5.04 4.91
N VAL A 41 -5.13 -4.80 3.65
CA VAL A 41 -5.95 -4.03 2.69
C VAL A 41 -7.27 -4.75 2.42
N THR A 42 -7.26 -6.08 2.31
CA THR A 42 -8.47 -6.88 2.13
C THR A 42 -9.42 -6.70 3.33
N ALA A 43 -8.88 -6.75 4.55
CA ALA A 43 -9.64 -6.46 5.75
C ALA A 43 -10.17 -5.02 5.77
N LEU A 44 -9.36 -4.02 5.42
CA LEU A 44 -9.78 -2.61 5.36
C LEU A 44 -10.87 -2.36 4.31
N ARG A 45 -10.78 -3.00 3.13
CA ARG A 45 -11.80 -2.91 2.07
C ARG A 45 -13.16 -3.48 2.49
N SER A 46 -13.19 -4.34 3.52
CA SER A 46 -14.45 -4.86 4.07
C SER A 46 -15.20 -3.83 4.94
N VAL A 47 -14.53 -2.75 5.34
CA VAL A 47 -15.15 -1.65 6.08
C VAL A 47 -15.97 -0.81 5.12
N LYS A 48 -17.29 -0.76 5.32
CA LYS A 48 -18.19 0.09 4.54
C LYS A 48 -18.04 1.54 5.00
N LEU A 49 -17.71 2.42 4.06
CA LEU A 49 -17.69 3.86 4.26
C LEU A 49 -18.93 4.50 3.62
N GLU A 50 -19.51 5.47 4.28
CA GLU A 50 -20.55 6.36 3.76
C GLU A 50 -19.88 7.61 3.16
N ASN A 51 -20.57 8.32 2.26
CA ASN A 51 -20.02 9.50 1.58
C ASN A 51 -19.61 10.65 2.52
N GLY A 52 -20.06 10.63 3.78
CA GLY A 52 -19.70 11.61 4.80
C GLY A 52 -18.57 11.17 5.75
N ASP A 53 -17.98 9.99 5.55
CA ASP A 53 -16.86 9.54 6.37
C ASP A 53 -15.59 10.31 5.99
N GLU A 54 -15.20 11.23 6.86
CA GLU A 54 -14.05 12.10 6.63
C GLU A 54 -12.73 11.42 7.03
N PRO A 55 -11.60 11.76 6.38
CA PRO A 55 -10.29 11.28 6.78
C PRO A 55 -9.98 11.63 8.25
N HIS A 56 -9.28 10.73 8.96
CA HIS A 56 -8.88 10.98 10.35
C HIS A 56 -8.04 12.27 10.51
N GLN A 57 -7.27 12.62 9.48
CA GLN A 57 -6.52 13.88 9.43
C GLN A 57 -6.99 14.73 8.26
N PHE A 58 -7.51 15.91 8.60
CA PHE A 58 -7.78 16.95 7.61
C PHE A 58 -6.48 17.62 7.18
N PHE A 59 -6.43 17.96 5.90
CA PHE A 59 -5.41 18.88 5.42
C PHE A 59 -5.58 20.24 6.10
N LYS A 60 -4.55 20.70 6.80
CA LYS A 60 -4.46 22.06 7.35
C LYS A 60 -3.45 22.85 6.53
N PRO A 61 -3.88 23.91 5.82
CA PRO A 61 -2.95 24.82 5.15
C PRO A 61 -1.98 25.43 6.16
N HIS A 62 -0.71 25.60 5.77
CA HIS A 62 0.34 26.13 6.64
C HIS A 62 0.09 27.59 7.10
N GLY A 63 -0.86 28.31 6.48
CA GLY A 63 -1.17 29.71 6.78
C GLY A 63 -2.31 29.96 7.77
N ASP A 64 -3.10 28.95 8.14
CA ASP A 64 -4.29 29.12 9.01
C ASP A 64 -3.96 29.02 10.50
N CYS A 65 -2.73 29.39 10.89
CA CYS A 65 -2.43 29.73 12.27
C CYS A 65 -3.16 31.04 12.58
N ALA A 66 -4.43 30.95 12.96
CA ALA A 66 -5.15 32.07 13.54
C ALA A 66 -4.38 32.56 14.78
N PRO A 67 -4.39 33.88 15.07
CA PRO A 67 -3.71 34.45 16.23
C PRO A 67 -4.16 33.82 17.56
#